data_AF-A0A963U677-F1
#
_entry.id   AF-A0A963U677-F1
#
_cell.length_a   1.000
_cell.length_b   1.000
_cell.length_c   1.000
_cell.angle_alpha   90.00
_cell.angle_beta   90.00
_cell.angle_gamma   90.00
#
_symmetry.space_group_name_H-M   'P 1'
#
loop_
_entity.id
_entity.type
_entity.pdbx_description
1 polymer ?
#
loop_
_entity_poly.entity_id
_entity_poly.type
_entity_poly.pdbx_seq_one_letter_code
_entity_poly.pdbx_strand_id
1 'polypeptide(L)'
;MRKYLLSAVAVSAVIAGAGSAWADAAAAQKWIDSEFQPSALSKDEQMAEMEWFIKAAEPFAGMEINVLSEGIPTHSYESEVLTKAFEEITGIKVNHQILGEGEVVQAVQTQMQTQRNLYDGYVNDSDLIGTHSRLQLAYPLSDMMAGGWADVTNPGLDLPDFMGTSFTTGPDGKLYQLPDQQFANLYWFRKDWFDRQDLKDAFKAKYGYDLGVPVNWSAYEDIAEFFTNDVKEVDGVQIYGHMDYGKRAPDLGWRMTDAWLSMAGAGSPGEPNGVPIDEWGIRMEAGSCNPSGASVSRGGEANGPAAVFAIAKWDEWLRKYAPPGAASYDFYQSLPALSQGNVAQQI
;
A
#
# COMPACT_ATOMS: atom_id res chain seq x y z
N MET A 1 -46.45 62.50 24.62
CA MET A 1 -45.98 61.89 25.89
C MET A 1 -46.05 60.38 25.71
N ARG A 2 -44.92 59.76 25.34
CA ARG A 2 -44.12 58.81 26.14
C ARG A 2 -44.87 57.50 26.47
N LYS A 3 -44.46 56.40 25.82
CA LYS A 3 -43.71 55.23 26.37
C LYS A 3 -44.64 54.31 27.20
N TYR A 4 -44.74 52.99 27.05
CA TYR A 4 -43.71 51.97 26.91
C TYR A 4 -44.33 50.69 26.31
N LEU A 5 -43.73 50.16 25.23
CA LEU A 5 -43.81 48.75 24.86
C LEU A 5 -42.50 48.13 25.33
N LEU A 6 -42.56 47.25 26.33
CA LEU A 6 -41.43 46.45 26.80
C LEU A 6 -41.87 44.99 26.85
N SER A 7 -41.50 44.29 25.77
CA SER A 7 -40.75 43.04 25.75
C SER A 7 -40.93 42.05 26.90
N ALA A 8 -41.48 40.88 26.56
CA ALA A 8 -41.16 39.62 27.23
C ALA A 8 -40.95 38.54 26.14
N VAL A 9 -39.82 38.61 25.44
CA VAL A 9 -39.27 37.45 24.72
C VAL A 9 -38.40 36.72 25.74
N ALA A 10 -38.90 35.57 26.21
CA ALA A 10 -38.10 34.68 27.04
C ALA A 10 -36.91 34.17 26.21
N VAL A 11 -35.72 34.47 26.71
CA VAL A 11 -34.45 33.97 26.19
C VAL A 11 -34.38 32.47 26.50
N SER A 12 -34.69 31.64 25.50
CA SER A 12 -34.22 30.25 25.43
C SER A 12 -32.97 30.24 24.57
N ALA A 13 -31.87 30.78 25.09
CA ALA A 13 -30.56 30.69 24.45
C ALA A 13 -29.86 29.39 24.90
N VAL A 14 -29.81 28.44 23.96
CA VAL A 14 -28.69 27.54 23.65
C VAL A 14 -27.92 26.92 24.83
N ILE A 15 -28.29 25.69 25.19
CA ILE A 15 -27.41 24.68 25.79
C ILE A 15 -27.23 23.56 24.75
N ALA A 16 -26.82 23.91 23.53
CA ALA A 16 -26.59 22.91 22.47
C ALA A 16 -25.11 22.52 22.32
N GLY A 17 -24.17 23.41 22.65
CA GLY A 17 -22.73 23.17 22.43
C GLY A 17 -21.99 22.48 23.59
N ALA A 18 -22.50 22.54 24.82
CA ALA A 18 -21.87 21.86 25.95
C ALA A 18 -22.23 20.37 26.04
N GLY A 19 -23.22 19.90 25.27
CA GLY A 19 -23.59 18.48 25.24
C GLY A 19 -22.76 17.67 24.24
N SER A 20 -22.39 18.27 23.11
CA SER A 20 -21.60 17.62 22.06
C SER A 20 -20.15 17.41 22.49
N ALA A 21 -19.46 18.48 22.93
CA ALA A 21 -18.04 18.39 23.32
C ALA A 21 -17.77 17.36 24.44
N TRP A 22 -18.73 17.12 25.34
CA TRP A 22 -18.61 16.11 26.39
C TRP A 22 -18.90 14.69 25.89
N ALA A 23 -19.73 14.54 24.85
CA ALA A 23 -19.96 13.25 24.20
C ALA A 23 -18.74 12.82 23.38
N ASP A 24 -18.11 13.78 22.70
CA ASP A 24 -16.95 13.56 21.83
C ASP A 24 -15.71 13.14 22.64
N ALA A 25 -15.46 13.78 23.79
CA ALA A 25 -14.37 13.38 24.71
C ALA A 25 -14.59 12.01 25.36
N ALA A 26 -15.84 11.65 25.67
CA ALA A 26 -16.17 10.31 26.18
C ALA A 26 -15.98 9.23 25.11
N ALA A 27 -16.33 9.54 23.84
CA ALA A 27 -16.04 8.68 22.71
C ALA A 27 -14.53 8.50 22.51
N ALA A 28 -13.76 9.59 22.53
CA ALA A 28 -12.30 9.55 22.46
C ALA A 28 -11.69 8.64 23.54
N GLN A 29 -12.09 8.80 24.81
CA GLN A 29 -11.60 7.97 25.90
C GLN A 29 -11.89 6.48 25.68
N LYS A 30 -13.11 6.16 25.21
CA LYS A 30 -13.51 4.78 24.88
C LYS A 30 -12.59 4.20 23.80
N TRP A 31 -12.35 4.91 22.70
CA TRP A 31 -11.47 4.43 21.62
C TRP A 31 -10.01 4.27 22.05
N ILE A 32 -9.48 5.21 22.85
CA ILE A 32 -8.15 5.11 23.45
C ILE A 32 -8.01 3.85 24.32
N ASP A 33 -9.04 3.53 25.09
CA ASP A 33 -9.01 2.39 26.01
C ASP A 33 -9.23 1.03 25.32
N SER A 34 -9.98 1.00 24.21
CA SER A 34 -10.40 -0.25 23.57
C SER A 34 -9.65 -0.61 22.29
N GLU A 35 -9.22 0.37 21.51
CA GLU A 35 -8.78 0.16 20.11
C GLU A 35 -7.41 0.75 19.81
N PHE A 36 -7.08 1.94 20.31
CA PHE A 36 -5.81 2.63 19.99
C PHE A 36 -4.62 2.12 20.83
N GLN A 37 -4.58 0.82 21.11
CA GLN A 37 -3.54 0.16 21.89
C GLN A 37 -2.98 -1.07 21.15
N PRO A 38 -1.65 -1.30 21.21
CA PRO A 38 -0.64 -0.49 21.87
C PRO A 38 -0.34 0.82 21.11
N SER A 39 0.12 1.85 21.82
CA SER A 39 0.53 3.13 21.23
C SER A 39 1.89 3.59 21.78
N ALA A 40 2.62 4.34 20.96
CA ALA A 40 3.84 5.04 21.38
C ALA A 40 3.54 6.24 22.30
N LEU A 41 2.32 6.80 22.20
CA LEU A 41 1.84 7.87 23.06
C LEU A 41 1.25 7.30 24.36
N SER A 42 1.52 7.95 25.48
CA SER A 42 0.79 7.71 26.72
C SER A 42 -0.70 8.05 26.55
N LYS A 43 -1.56 7.52 27.42
CA LYS A 43 -3.01 7.80 27.34
C LYS A 43 -3.33 9.30 27.47
N ASP A 44 -2.56 10.03 28.29
CA ASP A 44 -2.74 11.47 28.45
C ASP A 44 -2.36 12.23 27.16
N GLU A 45 -1.30 11.80 26.47
CA GLU A 45 -0.90 12.36 25.17
C GLU A 45 -1.93 12.03 24.07
N GLN A 46 -2.43 10.79 24.04
CA GLN A 46 -3.52 10.41 23.13
C GLN A 46 -4.77 11.25 23.38
N MET A 47 -5.15 11.47 24.64
CA MET A 47 -6.30 12.31 24.97
C MET A 47 -6.09 13.75 24.52
N ALA A 48 -4.90 14.32 24.73
CA ALA A 48 -4.57 15.67 24.26
C ALA A 48 -4.65 15.77 22.72
N GLU A 49 -4.24 14.74 21.99
CA GLU A 49 -4.38 14.67 20.54
C GLU A 49 -5.85 14.56 20.11
N MET A 50 -6.66 13.73 20.77
CA MET A 50 -8.09 13.63 20.48
C MET A 50 -8.84 14.94 20.78
N GLU A 51 -8.50 15.64 21.87
CA GLU A 51 -9.01 16.99 22.16
C GLU A 51 -8.66 17.99 21.04
N TRP A 52 -7.47 17.86 20.46
CA TRP A 52 -7.09 18.65 19.29
C TRP A 52 -7.98 18.32 18.08
N PHE A 53 -8.19 17.03 17.76
CA PHE A 53 -9.08 16.62 16.66
C PHE A 53 -10.51 17.13 16.85
N ILE A 54 -11.09 16.99 18.04
CA ILE A 54 -12.44 17.49 18.38
C ILE A 54 -12.53 18.99 18.07
N LYS A 55 -11.55 19.77 18.54
CA LYS A 55 -11.54 21.22 18.36
C LYS A 55 -11.33 21.62 16.90
N ALA A 56 -10.39 20.98 16.20
CA ALA A 56 -10.10 21.25 14.79
C ALA A 56 -11.29 20.91 13.88
N ALA A 57 -12.12 19.94 14.28
CA ALA A 57 -13.30 19.51 13.56
C ALA A 57 -14.54 20.40 13.74
N GLU A 58 -14.59 21.27 14.76
CA GLU A 58 -15.76 22.13 15.05
C GLU A 58 -16.35 22.84 13.82
N PRO A 59 -15.55 23.43 12.90
CA PRO A 59 -16.07 24.12 11.71
C PRO A 59 -16.72 23.17 10.67
N PHE A 60 -16.45 21.87 10.78
CA PHE A 60 -16.82 20.84 9.82
C PHE A 60 -17.85 19.85 10.37
N ALA A 61 -18.41 20.11 11.55
CA ALA A 61 -19.42 19.23 12.15
C ALA A 61 -20.59 18.96 11.19
N GLY A 62 -20.91 17.67 10.98
CA GLY A 62 -21.94 17.22 10.03
C GLY A 62 -21.49 17.19 8.57
N MET A 63 -20.20 17.44 8.28
CA MET A 63 -19.60 17.18 6.97
C MET A 63 -19.58 15.68 6.69
N GLU A 64 -19.72 15.34 5.42
CA GLU A 64 -19.60 13.99 4.89
C GLU A 64 -18.61 14.01 3.74
N ILE A 65 -17.60 13.14 3.80
CA ILE A 65 -16.56 12.99 2.76
C ILE A 65 -16.53 11.56 2.23
N ASN A 66 -16.16 11.40 0.97
CA ASN A 66 -16.08 10.09 0.31
C ASN A 66 -14.63 9.77 -0.02
N VAL A 67 -14.16 8.60 0.42
CA VAL A 67 -12.80 8.12 0.22
C VAL A 67 -12.85 6.78 -0.51
N LEU A 68 -11.91 6.53 -1.40
CA LEU A 68 -11.78 5.24 -2.10
C LEU A 68 -10.40 4.63 -1.88
N SER A 69 -10.36 3.32 -1.59
CA SER A 69 -9.13 2.53 -1.53
C SER A 69 -9.32 1.13 -2.11
N GLU A 70 -8.20 0.40 -2.26
CA GLU A 70 -8.22 -1.00 -2.69
C GLU A 70 -8.61 -1.99 -1.56
N GLY A 71 -9.03 -3.19 -1.94
CA GLY A 71 -9.48 -4.24 -1.02
C GLY A 71 -8.37 -5.03 -0.35
N ILE A 72 -7.84 -4.51 0.76
CA ILE A 72 -6.86 -5.20 1.62
C ILE A 72 -7.24 -5.08 3.11
N PRO A 73 -6.62 -5.87 4.02
CA PRO A 73 -6.95 -5.84 5.44
C PRO A 73 -6.78 -4.46 6.09
N THR A 74 -5.73 -3.71 5.75
CA THR A 74 -5.47 -2.37 6.31
C THR A 74 -6.63 -1.40 6.02
N HIS A 75 -7.02 -1.28 4.76
CA HIS A 75 -8.14 -0.40 4.39
C HIS A 75 -9.49 -0.91 4.89
N SER A 76 -9.66 -2.23 5.08
CA SER A 76 -10.87 -2.77 5.71
C SER A 76 -10.96 -2.30 7.16
N TYR A 77 -9.84 -2.31 7.88
CA TYR A 77 -9.77 -1.77 9.23
C TYR A 77 -10.04 -0.26 9.27
N GLU A 78 -9.43 0.52 8.39
CA GLU A 78 -9.71 1.95 8.26
C GLU A 78 -11.20 2.21 8.01
N SER A 79 -11.77 1.54 7.01
CA SER A 79 -13.14 1.73 6.56
C SER A 79 -14.17 1.32 7.60
N GLU A 80 -13.95 0.25 8.35
CA GLU A 80 -14.95 -0.31 9.29
C GLU A 80 -14.76 0.19 10.72
N VAL A 81 -13.53 0.54 11.10
CA VAL A 81 -13.16 0.91 12.48
C VAL A 81 -12.77 2.37 12.58
N LEU A 82 -11.78 2.83 11.81
CA LEU A 82 -11.24 4.19 11.97
C LEU A 82 -12.22 5.27 11.49
N THR A 83 -12.97 5.05 10.41
CA THR A 83 -14.01 6.00 9.98
C THR A 83 -15.08 6.21 11.07
N LYS A 84 -15.47 5.13 11.75
CA LYS A 84 -16.42 5.17 12.85
C LYS A 84 -15.84 5.89 14.06
N ALA A 85 -14.60 5.61 14.41
CA ALA A 85 -13.92 6.32 15.50
C ALA A 85 -13.83 7.81 15.20
N PHE A 86 -13.42 8.17 13.98
CA PHE A 86 -13.34 9.54 13.52
C PHE A 86 -14.70 10.24 13.55
N GLU A 87 -15.78 9.60 13.09
CA GLU A 87 -17.14 10.16 13.19
C GLU A 87 -17.61 10.33 14.64
N GLU A 88 -17.40 9.34 15.50
CA GLU A 88 -17.78 9.41 16.93
C GLU A 88 -17.00 10.49 17.69
N ILE A 89 -15.77 10.83 17.27
CA ILE A 89 -14.90 11.82 17.92
C ILE A 89 -15.10 13.21 17.32
N THR A 90 -15.29 13.34 16.01
CA THR A 90 -15.24 14.63 15.31
C THR A 90 -16.61 15.09 14.78
N GLY A 91 -17.57 14.17 14.69
CA GLY A 91 -18.85 14.41 14.01
C GLY A 91 -18.75 14.53 12.48
N ILE A 92 -17.59 14.21 11.89
CA ILE A 92 -17.39 14.16 10.44
C ILE A 92 -17.56 12.73 9.96
N LYS A 93 -18.45 12.52 8.99
CA LYS A 93 -18.69 11.20 8.43
C LYS A 93 -17.75 10.92 7.26
N VAL A 94 -17.07 9.78 7.30
CA VAL A 94 -16.22 9.31 6.20
C VAL A 94 -16.87 8.09 5.56
N ASN A 95 -17.37 8.24 4.34
CA ASN A 95 -17.79 7.11 3.51
C ASN A 95 -16.56 6.54 2.81
N HIS A 96 -15.91 5.57 3.44
CA HIS A 96 -14.78 4.87 2.85
C HIS A 96 -15.30 3.69 2.03
N GLN A 97 -15.15 3.78 0.72
CA GLN A 97 -15.50 2.73 -0.21
C GLN A 97 -14.27 1.87 -0.52
N ILE A 98 -14.47 0.56 -0.62
CA ILE A 98 -13.45 -0.40 -1.00
C ILE A 98 -13.82 -1.01 -2.35
N LEU A 99 -12.90 -0.95 -3.31
CA LEU A 99 -13.02 -1.60 -4.63
C LEU A 99 -11.74 -2.40 -4.96
N GLY A 100 -11.73 -3.11 -6.07
CA GLY A 100 -10.49 -3.70 -6.60
C GLY A 100 -9.51 -2.61 -7.05
N GLU A 101 -8.21 -2.90 -6.99
CA GLU A 101 -7.14 -1.97 -7.36
C GLU A 101 -7.34 -1.36 -8.76
N GLY A 102 -7.74 -2.19 -9.74
CA GLY A 102 -8.00 -1.73 -11.10
C GLY A 102 -9.13 -0.70 -11.18
N GLU A 103 -10.18 -0.85 -10.39
CA GLU A 103 -11.26 0.12 -10.26
C GLU A 103 -10.81 1.41 -9.58
N VAL A 104 -9.91 1.34 -8.58
CA VAL A 104 -9.32 2.53 -7.93
C VAL A 104 -8.53 3.35 -8.96
N VAL A 105 -7.64 2.69 -9.71
CA VAL A 105 -6.84 3.33 -10.77
C VAL A 105 -7.75 3.99 -11.81
N GLN A 106 -8.81 3.29 -12.23
CA GLN A 106 -9.79 3.82 -13.18
C GLN A 106 -10.54 5.03 -12.62
N ALA A 107 -10.93 5.02 -11.35
CA ALA A 107 -11.63 6.13 -10.70
C ALA A 107 -10.74 7.38 -10.61
N VAL A 108 -9.49 7.24 -10.18
CA VAL A 108 -8.50 8.33 -10.12
C VAL A 108 -8.29 8.93 -11.51
N GLN A 109 -8.08 8.10 -12.53
CA GLN A 109 -7.93 8.56 -13.92
C GLN A 109 -9.17 9.28 -14.44
N THR A 110 -10.36 8.78 -14.12
CA THR A 110 -11.63 9.39 -14.56
C THR A 110 -11.84 10.75 -13.91
N GLN A 111 -11.56 10.90 -12.61
CA GLN A 111 -11.62 12.19 -11.91
C GLN A 111 -10.65 13.19 -12.55
N MET A 112 -9.39 12.79 -12.80
CA MET A 112 -8.40 13.65 -13.45
C MET A 112 -8.82 14.09 -14.87
N GLN A 113 -9.33 13.16 -15.69
CA GLN A 113 -9.71 13.46 -17.07
C GLN A 113 -10.97 14.32 -17.18
N THR A 114 -11.96 14.06 -16.31
CA THR A 114 -13.26 14.77 -16.35
C THR A 114 -13.27 16.04 -15.52
N GLN A 115 -12.30 16.20 -14.62
CA GLN A 115 -12.23 17.26 -13.61
C GLN A 115 -13.50 17.33 -12.74
N ARG A 116 -14.21 16.21 -12.59
CA ARG A 116 -15.36 16.08 -11.69
C ARG A 116 -14.90 15.37 -10.43
N ASN A 117 -15.33 15.91 -9.29
CA ASN A 117 -15.11 15.24 -8.01
C ASN A 117 -15.99 13.97 -7.96
N LEU A 118 -15.35 12.81 -7.90
CA LEU A 118 -15.92 11.49 -7.67
C LEU A 118 -15.70 11.08 -6.21
N TYR A 119 -14.49 11.30 -5.68
CA TYR A 119 -14.11 11.10 -4.29
C TYR A 119 -13.22 12.23 -3.81
N ASP A 120 -13.40 12.58 -2.53
CA ASP A 120 -12.69 13.66 -1.84
C ASP A 120 -11.25 13.22 -1.46
N GLY A 121 -11.03 11.92 -1.31
CA GLY A 121 -9.71 11.32 -1.06
C GLY A 121 -9.55 9.95 -1.70
N TYR A 122 -8.30 9.59 -2.00
CA TYR A 122 -7.94 8.27 -2.51
C TYR A 122 -6.75 7.73 -1.72
N VAL A 123 -6.78 6.44 -1.41
CA VAL A 123 -5.57 5.69 -1.06
C VAL A 123 -5.14 4.96 -2.33
N ASN A 124 -4.05 5.42 -2.95
CA ASN A 124 -3.54 4.91 -4.23
C ASN A 124 -2.01 4.80 -4.19
N ASP A 125 -1.44 3.98 -5.07
CA ASP A 125 0.00 3.71 -5.08
C ASP A 125 0.88 4.95 -5.30
N SER A 126 2.05 4.94 -4.66
CA SER A 126 3.08 5.97 -4.83
C SER A 126 3.60 6.04 -6.26
N ASP A 127 3.40 5.02 -7.09
CA ASP A 127 3.78 5.05 -8.51
C ASP A 127 3.06 6.13 -9.31
N LEU A 128 1.92 6.62 -8.81
CA LEU A 128 1.22 7.76 -9.39
C LEU A 128 1.87 9.11 -9.05
N ILE A 129 2.92 9.17 -8.22
CA ILE A 129 3.55 10.43 -7.80
C ILE A 129 3.99 11.30 -8.98
N GLY A 130 4.57 10.66 -10.02
CA GLY A 130 4.95 11.35 -11.24
C GLY A 130 3.74 11.87 -12.03
N THR A 131 2.59 11.21 -11.94
CA THR A 131 1.33 11.67 -12.53
C THR A 131 0.77 12.86 -11.76
N HIS A 132 0.70 12.77 -10.43
CA HIS A 132 0.21 13.83 -9.55
C HIS A 132 1.04 15.11 -9.71
N SER A 133 2.37 15.00 -9.66
CA SER A 133 3.30 16.10 -9.87
C SER A 133 3.21 16.71 -11.27
N ARG A 134 2.98 15.93 -12.33
CA ARG A 134 2.92 16.47 -13.70
C ARG A 134 1.59 17.12 -14.04
N LEU A 135 0.49 16.51 -13.61
CA LEU A 135 -0.85 16.99 -13.95
C LEU A 135 -1.31 18.13 -13.03
N GLN A 136 -0.76 18.25 -11.83
CA GLN A 136 -1.15 19.27 -10.85
C GLN A 136 -2.67 19.25 -10.57
N LEU A 137 -3.24 18.04 -10.52
CA LEU A 137 -4.65 17.79 -10.23
C LEU A 137 -4.88 17.17 -8.84
N ALA A 138 -3.80 16.96 -8.08
CA ALA A 138 -3.82 16.61 -6.67
C ALA A 138 -3.30 17.80 -5.84
N TYR A 139 -3.75 17.92 -4.59
CA TYR A 139 -3.25 18.93 -3.68
C TYR A 139 -1.85 18.54 -3.17
N PRO A 140 -0.82 19.40 -3.33
CA PRO A 140 0.47 19.16 -2.71
C PRO A 140 0.34 19.35 -1.20
N LEU A 141 0.31 18.25 -0.45
CA LEU A 141 0.08 18.23 1.00
C LEU A 141 1.04 19.14 1.76
N SER A 142 2.32 19.17 1.38
CA SER A 142 3.31 20.06 2.02
C SER A 142 2.93 21.54 1.92
N ASP A 143 2.44 21.97 0.76
CA ASP A 143 2.02 23.36 0.53
C ASP A 143 0.72 23.65 1.28
N MET A 144 -0.21 22.69 1.28
CA MET A 144 -1.49 22.86 1.94
C MET A 144 -1.34 22.91 3.47
N MET A 145 -0.56 22.00 4.05
CA MET A 145 -0.26 21.97 5.49
C MET A 145 0.48 23.24 5.96
N ALA A 146 1.40 23.78 5.16
CA ALA A 146 2.06 25.05 5.45
C ALA A 146 1.17 26.28 5.19
N GLY A 147 0.06 26.11 4.49
CA GLY A 147 -0.80 27.18 3.98
C GLY A 147 -2.24 27.03 4.47
N GLY A 148 -3.16 26.80 3.52
CA GLY A 148 -4.60 26.87 3.77
C GLY A 148 -5.15 25.80 4.74
N TRP A 149 -4.38 24.76 5.04
CA TRP A 149 -4.75 23.71 5.99
C TRP A 149 -3.95 23.78 7.30
N ALA A 150 -3.18 24.84 7.54
CA ALA A 150 -2.35 24.95 8.74
C ALA A 150 -3.16 24.83 10.05
N ASP A 151 -4.36 25.42 10.09
CA ASP A 151 -5.24 25.37 11.28
C ASP A 151 -5.82 23.96 11.54
N VAL A 152 -5.75 23.06 10.56
CA VAL A 152 -6.25 21.68 10.63
C VAL A 152 -5.13 20.65 10.39
N THR A 153 -3.88 21.07 10.46
CA THR A 153 -2.72 20.16 10.42
C THR A 153 -2.35 19.79 11.84
N ASN A 154 -2.39 18.49 12.15
CA ASN A 154 -2.09 18.00 13.50
C ASN A 154 -0.66 18.41 13.91
N PRO A 155 -0.47 19.18 15.00
CA PRO A 155 0.86 19.58 15.45
C PRO A 155 1.74 18.41 15.92
N GLY A 156 1.13 17.25 16.20
CA GLY A 156 1.82 15.99 16.48
C GLY A 156 2.22 15.18 15.25
N LEU A 157 1.86 15.61 14.02
CA LEU A 157 2.23 14.91 12.79
C LEU A 157 3.75 15.01 12.53
N ASP A 158 4.47 13.94 12.85
CA ASP A 158 5.92 13.84 12.68
C ASP A 158 6.30 13.29 11.29
N LEU A 159 6.18 14.11 10.24
CA LEU A 159 6.55 13.70 8.86
C LEU A 159 7.96 13.08 8.74
N PRO A 160 9.00 13.56 9.45
CA PRO A 160 10.29 12.89 9.50
C PRO A 160 10.29 11.43 10.00
N ASP A 161 9.30 11.03 10.80
CA ASP A 161 9.15 9.65 11.33
C ASP A 161 8.46 8.71 10.32
N PHE A 162 7.86 9.25 9.26
CA PHE A 162 7.28 8.42 8.20
C PHE A 162 8.38 7.77 7.36
N MET A 163 8.29 6.44 7.23
CA MET A 163 9.09 5.72 6.25
C MET A 163 8.57 5.98 4.84
N GLY A 164 9.49 6.21 3.91
CA GLY A 164 9.17 6.26 2.47
C GLY A 164 8.50 7.54 1.98
N THR A 165 8.57 8.65 2.71
CA THR A 165 8.12 9.97 2.21
C THR A 165 8.79 10.38 0.90
N SER A 166 9.98 9.85 0.61
CA SER A 166 10.66 10.03 -0.67
C SER A 166 9.89 9.46 -1.86
N PHE A 167 9.12 8.38 -1.69
CA PHE A 167 8.30 7.77 -2.75
C PHE A 167 7.04 8.59 -3.05
N THR A 168 6.57 9.36 -2.07
CA THR A 168 5.38 10.20 -2.20
C THR A 168 5.69 11.68 -2.38
N THR A 169 6.96 12.02 -2.57
CA THR A 169 7.45 13.38 -2.85
C THR A 169 7.77 13.52 -4.33
N GLY A 170 7.15 14.52 -4.99
CA GLY A 170 7.40 14.80 -6.40
C GLY A 170 8.80 15.38 -6.65
N PRO A 171 9.26 15.38 -7.92
CA PRO A 171 10.54 15.97 -8.30
C PRO A 171 10.63 17.49 -8.08
N ASP A 172 9.49 18.14 -7.85
CA ASP A 172 9.36 19.53 -7.40
C ASP A 172 9.61 19.71 -5.89
N GLY A 173 9.91 18.64 -5.16
CA GLY A 173 10.21 18.64 -3.73
C GLY A 173 8.97 18.73 -2.83
N LYS A 174 7.77 18.50 -3.40
CA LYS A 174 6.51 18.60 -2.67
C LYS A 174 5.97 17.23 -2.33
N LEU A 175 5.45 17.08 -1.12
CA LEU A 175 4.77 15.86 -0.68
C LEU A 175 3.35 15.86 -1.24
N TYR A 176 2.96 14.83 -2.00
CA TYR A 176 1.60 14.71 -2.57
C TYR A 176 0.73 13.65 -1.89
N GLN A 177 1.34 12.68 -1.21
CA GLN A 177 0.64 11.61 -0.50
C GLN A 177 1.30 11.40 0.87
N LEU A 178 0.50 11.08 1.89
CA LEU A 178 1.03 10.54 3.13
C LEU A 178 1.28 9.04 2.93
N PRO A 179 2.48 8.52 3.26
CA PRO A 179 2.69 7.08 3.29
C PRO A 179 1.74 6.44 4.30
N ASP A 180 0.95 5.51 3.83
CA ASP A 180 -0.09 4.83 4.62
C ASP A 180 0.33 3.39 4.93
N GLN A 181 0.87 2.70 3.92
CA GLN A 181 1.37 1.34 4.01
C GLN A 181 2.54 1.11 3.04
N GLN A 182 3.33 0.07 3.31
CA GLN A 182 4.46 -0.32 2.46
C GLN A 182 4.47 -1.83 2.24
N PHE A 183 4.75 -2.23 1.00
CA PHE A 183 4.92 -3.64 0.63
C PHE A 183 6.41 -3.95 0.50
N ALA A 184 6.97 -4.63 1.50
CA ALA A 184 8.27 -5.26 1.35
C ALA A 184 8.09 -6.58 0.59
N ASN A 185 8.76 -6.71 -0.55
CA ASN A 185 8.82 -7.98 -1.27
C ASN A 185 9.80 -8.92 -0.56
N LEU A 186 9.36 -10.11 -0.16
CA LEU A 186 10.07 -10.98 0.77
C LEU A 186 10.12 -12.41 0.24
N TYR A 187 11.22 -13.11 0.49
CA TYR A 187 11.28 -14.54 0.24
C TYR A 187 10.61 -15.32 1.37
N TRP A 188 9.62 -16.13 1.01
CA TRP A 188 8.87 -17.01 1.92
C TRP A 188 9.22 -18.47 1.64
N PHE A 189 9.30 -19.28 2.69
CA PHE A 189 9.58 -20.71 2.55
C PHE A 189 9.04 -21.55 3.71
N ARG A 190 8.86 -22.83 3.44
CA ARG A 190 8.47 -23.85 4.44
C ARG A 190 9.65 -24.23 5.31
N LYS A 191 9.85 -23.47 6.39
CA LYS A 191 10.93 -23.70 7.35
C LYS A 191 10.99 -25.15 7.84
N ASP A 192 9.84 -25.75 8.16
CA ASP A 192 9.75 -27.13 8.59
C ASP A 192 10.26 -28.12 7.53
N TRP A 193 9.98 -27.90 6.24
CA TRP A 193 10.52 -28.72 5.15
C TRP A 193 12.01 -28.48 4.94
N PHE A 194 12.45 -27.22 5.03
CA PHE A 194 13.86 -26.86 4.92
C PHE A 194 14.68 -27.35 6.11
N ASP A 195 14.06 -27.69 7.24
CA ASP A 195 14.73 -28.24 8.42
C ASP A 195 14.74 -29.77 8.49
N ARG A 196 13.91 -30.44 7.70
CA ARG A 196 13.81 -31.90 7.66
C ARG A 196 15.10 -32.54 7.17
N GLN A 197 15.69 -33.41 8.00
CA GLN A 197 17.00 -34.01 7.73
C GLN A 197 17.00 -34.90 6.48
N ASP A 198 15.93 -35.66 6.26
CA ASP A 198 15.76 -36.50 5.07
C ASP A 198 15.76 -35.67 3.77
N LEU A 199 15.09 -34.51 3.78
CA LEU A 199 15.06 -33.59 2.65
C LEU A 199 16.40 -32.90 2.43
N LYS A 200 17.08 -32.47 3.50
CA LYS A 200 18.44 -31.90 3.43
C LYS A 200 19.43 -32.90 2.80
N ASP A 201 19.41 -34.15 3.26
CA ASP A 201 20.33 -35.19 2.80
C ASP A 201 20.07 -35.53 1.32
N ALA A 202 18.79 -35.67 0.93
CA ALA A 202 18.41 -35.94 -0.46
C ALA A 202 18.76 -34.79 -1.40
N PHE A 203 18.50 -33.55 -1.00
CA PHE A 203 18.85 -32.37 -1.78
C PHE A 203 20.37 -32.27 -1.99
N LYS A 204 21.14 -32.42 -0.91
CA LYS A 204 22.60 -32.38 -0.96
C LYS A 204 23.19 -33.49 -1.83
N ALA A 205 22.61 -34.69 -1.77
CA ALA A 205 23.03 -35.81 -2.60
C ALA A 205 22.80 -35.53 -4.10
N LYS A 206 21.71 -34.82 -4.46
CA LYS A 206 21.38 -34.49 -5.86
C LYS A 206 22.19 -33.30 -6.39
N TYR A 207 22.25 -32.20 -5.63
CA TYR A 207 22.78 -30.92 -6.12
C TYR A 207 24.19 -30.60 -5.63
N GLY A 208 24.70 -31.33 -4.63
CA GLY A 208 26.07 -31.16 -4.13
C GLY A 208 26.26 -29.99 -3.17
N TYR A 209 25.19 -29.31 -2.74
CA TYR A 209 25.21 -28.24 -1.73
C TYR A 209 24.02 -28.35 -0.77
N ASP A 210 24.08 -27.63 0.35
CA ASP A 210 23.06 -27.72 1.40
C ASP A 210 21.75 -27.01 0.99
N LEU A 211 20.61 -27.63 1.32
CA LEU A 211 19.29 -26.99 1.20
C LEU A 211 19.19 -25.79 2.16
N GLY A 212 18.84 -24.62 1.63
CA GLY A 212 18.76 -23.38 2.41
C GLY A 212 18.16 -22.23 1.60
N VAL A 213 18.13 -21.03 2.20
CA VAL A 213 17.64 -19.82 1.52
C VAL A 213 18.45 -19.58 0.24
N PRO A 214 17.81 -19.49 -0.94
CA PRO A 214 18.52 -19.34 -2.20
C PRO A 214 19.16 -17.96 -2.30
N VAL A 215 20.41 -17.93 -2.76
CA VAL A 215 21.19 -16.68 -2.95
C VAL A 215 21.33 -16.31 -4.43
N ASN A 216 20.72 -17.08 -5.33
CA ASN A 216 20.68 -16.83 -6.76
C ASN A 216 19.54 -17.62 -7.43
N TRP A 217 19.26 -17.28 -8.68
CA TRP A 217 18.22 -17.88 -9.51
C TRP A 217 18.36 -19.39 -9.70
N SER A 218 19.58 -19.90 -9.89
CA SER A 218 19.82 -21.33 -10.07
C SER A 218 19.49 -22.12 -8.80
N ALA A 219 19.88 -21.61 -7.63
CA ALA A 219 19.56 -22.23 -6.36
C ALA A 219 18.04 -22.23 -6.09
N TYR A 220 17.35 -21.14 -6.43
CA TYR A 220 15.89 -21.09 -6.34
C TYR A 220 15.25 -22.16 -7.24
N GLU A 221 15.69 -22.26 -8.50
CA GLU A 221 15.18 -23.22 -9.48
C GLU A 221 15.44 -24.67 -9.05
N ASP A 222 16.63 -24.98 -8.55
CA ASP A 222 16.98 -26.31 -8.03
C ASP A 222 16.05 -26.73 -6.89
N ILE A 223 15.76 -25.81 -5.96
CA ILE A 223 14.82 -26.04 -4.86
C ILE A 223 13.40 -26.25 -5.41
N ALA A 224 12.97 -25.45 -6.39
CA ALA A 224 11.65 -25.56 -6.99
C ALA A 224 11.47 -26.92 -7.72
N GLU A 225 12.48 -27.33 -8.48
CA GLU A 225 12.56 -28.64 -9.13
C GLU A 225 12.54 -29.77 -8.09
N PHE A 226 13.35 -29.67 -7.03
CA PHE A 226 13.46 -30.69 -5.99
C PHE A 226 12.11 -30.99 -5.33
N PHE A 227 11.42 -29.95 -4.86
CA PHE A 227 10.15 -30.12 -4.18
C PHE A 227 9.04 -30.56 -5.14
N THR A 228 8.99 -30.03 -6.36
CA THR A 228 7.93 -30.36 -7.33
C THR A 228 8.10 -31.75 -7.93
N ASN A 229 9.32 -32.11 -8.33
CA ASN A 229 9.58 -33.24 -9.23
C ASN A 229 10.31 -34.42 -8.57
N ASP A 230 11.05 -34.21 -7.47
CA ASP A 230 11.66 -35.32 -6.73
C ASP A 230 10.84 -35.71 -5.51
N VAL A 231 10.52 -34.74 -4.65
CA VAL A 231 9.79 -34.99 -3.40
C VAL A 231 8.33 -35.30 -3.71
N LYS A 232 7.66 -34.42 -4.47
CA LYS A 232 6.25 -34.50 -4.94
C LYS A 232 5.19 -34.52 -3.84
N GLU A 233 5.40 -35.27 -2.77
CA GLU A 233 4.49 -35.39 -1.66
C GLU A 233 5.23 -35.24 -0.33
N VAL A 234 4.63 -34.52 0.60
CA VAL A 234 5.04 -34.48 2.00
C VAL A 234 3.84 -34.89 2.84
N ASP A 235 4.03 -35.92 3.68
CA ASP A 235 3.02 -36.45 4.60
C ASP A 235 1.69 -36.83 3.90
N GLY A 236 1.78 -37.32 2.66
CA GLY A 236 0.65 -37.75 1.83
C GLY A 236 -0.10 -36.62 1.11
N VAL A 237 0.43 -35.40 1.15
CA VAL A 237 -0.12 -34.24 0.44
C VAL A 237 0.78 -33.91 -0.75
N GLN A 238 0.20 -33.73 -1.94
CA GLN A 238 0.92 -33.24 -3.11
C GLN A 238 1.44 -31.82 -2.86
N ILE A 239 2.70 -31.59 -3.18
CA ILE A 239 3.39 -30.31 -2.98
C ILE A 239 3.98 -29.75 -4.27
N TYR A 240 4.36 -28.48 -4.20
CA TYR A 240 4.89 -27.66 -5.28
C TYR A 240 6.10 -26.86 -4.79
N GLY A 241 7.07 -26.65 -5.67
CA GLY A 241 8.33 -26.01 -5.32
C GLY A 241 8.34 -24.49 -5.45
N HIS A 242 7.28 -23.89 -6.01
CA HIS A 242 7.19 -22.46 -6.25
C HIS A 242 5.72 -22.00 -6.24
N MET A 243 5.49 -20.72 -6.04
CA MET A 243 4.21 -20.07 -6.33
C MET A 243 4.44 -18.67 -6.89
N ASP A 244 3.65 -18.34 -7.90
CA ASP A 244 3.40 -16.99 -8.39
C ASP A 244 2.01 -17.00 -9.05
N TYR A 245 1.60 -15.90 -9.68
CA TYR A 245 0.28 -15.77 -10.31
C TYR A 245 0.40 -15.16 -11.71
N GLY A 246 -0.66 -15.28 -12.54
CA GLY A 246 -0.58 -14.92 -13.95
C GLY A 246 -1.85 -14.47 -14.64
N LYS A 247 -2.92 -14.23 -13.88
CA LYS A 247 -4.13 -13.60 -14.41
C LYS A 247 -3.81 -12.17 -14.82
N ARG A 248 -4.28 -11.78 -16.00
CA ARG A 248 -4.12 -10.42 -16.50
C ARG A 248 -4.94 -9.44 -15.65
N ALA A 249 -4.26 -8.65 -14.84
CA ALA A 249 -4.78 -7.56 -14.02
C ALA A 249 -3.63 -6.58 -13.66
N PRO A 250 -3.91 -5.39 -13.10
CA PRO A 250 -2.88 -4.40 -12.76
C PRO A 250 -1.76 -4.93 -11.87
N ASP A 251 -2.10 -5.73 -10.86
CA ASP A 251 -1.19 -6.43 -9.96
C ASP A 251 -0.14 -7.27 -10.69
N LEU A 252 -0.49 -7.89 -11.82
CA LEU A 252 0.50 -8.63 -12.62
C LEU A 252 1.54 -7.68 -13.24
N GLY A 253 1.15 -6.47 -13.59
CA GLY A 253 2.07 -5.43 -14.07
C GLY A 253 3.12 -5.08 -13.02
N TRP A 254 2.65 -4.73 -11.82
CA TRP A 254 3.48 -4.44 -10.65
C TRP A 254 4.37 -5.61 -10.26
N ARG A 255 3.82 -6.83 -10.29
CA ARG A 255 4.60 -8.04 -10.05
C ARG A 255 5.79 -8.17 -11.01
N MET A 256 5.63 -7.76 -12.26
CA MET A 256 6.74 -7.80 -13.22
C MET A 256 7.74 -6.69 -12.95
N THR A 257 7.30 -5.44 -12.84
CA THR A 257 8.19 -4.27 -12.74
C THR A 257 8.90 -4.19 -11.39
N ASP A 258 8.20 -4.50 -10.30
CA ASP A 258 8.69 -4.23 -8.94
C ASP A 258 9.43 -5.43 -8.34
N ALA A 259 9.17 -6.63 -8.88
CA ALA A 259 9.83 -7.86 -8.45
C ALA A 259 10.73 -8.44 -9.53
N TRP A 260 10.15 -8.96 -10.60
CA TRP A 260 10.87 -9.84 -11.53
C TRP A 260 11.94 -9.13 -12.34
N LEU A 261 11.64 -7.93 -12.86
CA LEU A 261 12.62 -7.10 -13.57
C LEU A 261 13.74 -6.66 -12.63
N SER A 262 13.39 -6.15 -11.45
CA SER A 262 14.35 -5.72 -10.43
C SER A 262 15.30 -6.86 -10.00
N MET A 263 14.77 -8.05 -9.70
CA MET A 263 15.58 -9.23 -9.34
C MET A 263 16.48 -9.73 -10.46
N ALA A 264 16.11 -9.50 -11.72
CA ALA A 264 16.93 -9.82 -12.88
C ALA A 264 18.00 -8.76 -13.15
N GLY A 265 18.00 -7.66 -12.39
CA GLY A 265 18.92 -6.54 -12.55
C GLY A 265 18.59 -5.68 -13.77
N ALA A 266 17.30 -5.52 -14.09
CA ALA A 266 16.88 -4.52 -15.07
C ALA A 266 17.15 -3.11 -14.52
N GLY A 267 17.68 -2.22 -15.36
CA GLY A 267 18.00 -0.85 -14.99
C GLY A 267 19.48 -0.63 -14.68
N SER A 268 19.79 0.63 -14.39
CA SER A 268 21.13 1.07 -14.01
C SER A 268 21.39 0.82 -12.52
N PRO A 269 22.66 0.72 -12.07
CA PRO A 269 22.96 0.65 -10.63
C PRO A 269 22.51 1.92 -9.90
N GLY A 270 21.91 1.77 -8.72
CA GLY A 270 21.47 2.87 -7.87
C GLY A 270 20.41 2.42 -6.85
N GLU A 271 20.28 3.15 -5.74
CA GLU A 271 19.24 2.94 -4.73
C GLU A 271 18.43 4.23 -4.55
N PRO A 272 17.11 4.16 -4.31
CA PRO A 272 16.28 2.95 -4.38
C PRO A 272 16.13 2.42 -5.82
N ASN A 273 16.32 3.31 -6.81
CA ASN A 273 16.13 3.04 -8.24
C ASN A 273 17.37 3.41 -9.05
N GLY A 274 17.54 2.75 -10.19
CA GLY A 274 18.64 3.00 -11.13
C GLY A 274 18.56 4.35 -11.86
N VAL A 275 19.71 5.00 -12.09
CA VAL A 275 19.83 6.18 -12.97
C VAL A 275 20.96 5.95 -13.99
N PRO A 276 20.74 6.22 -15.29
CA PRO A 276 19.59 6.88 -15.89
C PRO A 276 18.41 5.96 -16.25
N ILE A 277 18.50 4.65 -16.03
CA ILE A 277 17.43 3.69 -16.34
C ILE A 277 16.92 3.11 -15.03
N ASP A 278 15.64 3.27 -14.73
CA ASP A 278 15.02 2.68 -13.54
C ASP A 278 14.78 1.16 -13.71
N GLU A 279 14.32 0.52 -12.65
CA GLU A 279 13.99 -0.90 -12.54
C GLU A 279 12.78 -1.32 -13.40
N TRP A 280 11.99 -0.36 -13.86
CA TRP A 280 10.95 -0.57 -14.88
C TRP A 280 11.52 -0.57 -16.30
N GLY A 281 12.80 -0.25 -16.45
CA GLY A 281 13.50 -0.14 -17.72
C GLY A 281 13.24 1.18 -18.45
N ILE A 282 12.75 2.20 -17.75
CA ILE A 282 12.50 3.53 -18.31
C ILE A 282 13.72 4.41 -18.10
N ARG A 283 14.24 4.93 -19.21
CA ARG A 283 15.36 5.87 -19.21
C ARG A 283 14.88 7.29 -18.95
N MET A 284 15.46 7.95 -17.96
CA MET A 284 15.26 9.38 -17.67
C MET A 284 16.35 10.25 -18.32
N GLU A 285 16.00 11.50 -18.67
CA GLU A 285 17.02 12.50 -19.05
C GLU A 285 17.87 12.87 -17.83
N ALA A 286 19.17 13.10 -18.04
CA ALA A 286 20.12 13.35 -16.96
C ALA A 286 19.71 14.56 -16.10
N GLY A 287 19.63 14.35 -14.78
CA GLY A 287 19.26 15.40 -13.82
C GLY A 287 17.79 15.81 -13.86
N SER A 288 16.91 14.97 -14.43
CA SER A 288 15.47 15.23 -14.53
C SER A 288 14.65 13.99 -14.18
N CYS A 289 13.33 14.17 -14.08
CA CYS A 289 12.35 13.07 -14.02
C CYS A 289 11.52 12.95 -15.32
N ASN A 290 12.12 13.33 -16.45
CA ASN A 290 11.49 13.22 -17.76
C ASN A 290 11.85 11.88 -18.43
N PRO A 291 10.88 11.02 -18.76
CA PRO A 291 11.15 9.77 -19.47
C PRO A 291 11.53 10.03 -20.93
N SER A 292 12.60 9.41 -21.40
CA SER A 292 13.23 9.63 -22.70
C SER A 292 13.33 8.37 -23.58
N GLY A 293 13.21 7.17 -23.00
CA GLY A 293 13.22 5.90 -23.73
C GLY A 293 12.80 4.73 -22.85
N ALA A 294 12.24 3.68 -23.47
CA ALA A 294 11.85 2.45 -22.77
C ALA A 294 12.50 1.20 -23.38
N SER A 295 12.69 1.18 -24.71
CA SER A 295 13.37 0.07 -25.38
C SER A 295 14.89 0.25 -25.41
N VAL A 296 15.63 -0.84 -25.57
CA VAL A 296 17.10 -0.83 -25.78
C VAL A 296 17.49 0.07 -26.96
N SER A 297 16.72 0.04 -28.05
CA SER A 297 16.94 0.91 -29.22
C SER A 297 16.75 2.41 -28.93
N ARG A 298 16.12 2.77 -27.81
CA ARG A 298 15.92 4.12 -27.31
C ARG A 298 16.70 4.40 -26.01
N GLY A 299 17.60 3.50 -25.62
CA GLY A 299 18.42 3.59 -24.42
C GLY A 299 17.71 3.22 -23.12
N GLY A 300 16.48 2.68 -23.16
CA GLY A 300 15.85 2.05 -21.99
C GLY A 300 16.09 0.54 -21.94
N GLU A 301 15.45 -0.16 -21.01
CA GLU A 301 15.64 -1.61 -20.77
C GLU A 301 14.35 -2.41 -20.59
N ALA A 302 13.17 -1.83 -20.84
CA ALA A 302 11.89 -2.56 -20.72
C ALA A 302 11.80 -3.80 -21.63
N ASN A 303 12.61 -3.86 -22.70
CA ASN A 303 12.78 -5.05 -23.55
C ASN A 303 14.24 -5.55 -23.60
N GLY A 304 15.03 -5.21 -22.57
CA GLY A 304 16.43 -5.61 -22.44
C GLY A 304 16.59 -7.08 -22.05
N PRO A 305 17.83 -7.62 -22.09
CA PRO A 305 18.09 -9.01 -21.77
C PRO A 305 17.61 -9.43 -20.37
N ALA A 306 17.75 -8.56 -19.36
CA ALA A 306 17.27 -8.82 -18.00
C ALA A 306 15.74 -8.97 -17.94
N ALA A 307 15.00 -8.05 -18.55
CA ALA A 307 13.54 -8.12 -18.64
C ALA A 307 13.08 -9.37 -19.41
N VAL A 308 13.73 -9.70 -20.53
CA VAL A 308 13.42 -10.91 -21.30
C VAL A 308 13.67 -12.18 -20.48
N PHE A 309 14.80 -12.23 -19.76
CA PHE A 309 15.12 -13.34 -18.87
C PHE A 309 14.08 -13.48 -17.74
N ALA A 310 13.73 -12.37 -17.09
CA ALA A 310 12.78 -12.33 -15.99
C ALA A 310 11.41 -12.89 -16.40
N ILE A 311 10.82 -12.36 -17.47
CA ILE A 311 9.50 -12.80 -17.97
C ILE A 311 9.54 -14.27 -18.41
N ALA A 312 10.61 -14.68 -19.12
CA ALA A 312 10.75 -16.07 -19.55
C ALA A 312 10.87 -17.02 -18.34
N LYS A 313 11.63 -16.65 -17.31
CA LYS A 313 11.79 -17.46 -16.10
C LYS A 313 10.54 -17.50 -15.26
N TRP A 314 9.81 -16.39 -15.14
CA TRP A 314 8.51 -16.34 -14.48
C TRP A 314 7.54 -17.32 -15.15
N ASP A 315 7.39 -17.25 -16.48
CA ASP A 315 6.48 -18.14 -17.21
C ASP A 315 6.91 -19.61 -17.09
N GLU A 316 8.22 -19.88 -17.15
CA GLU A 316 8.78 -21.22 -16.97
C GLU A 316 8.47 -21.79 -15.58
N TRP A 317 8.78 -21.05 -14.51
CA TRP A 317 8.58 -21.51 -13.14
C TRP A 317 7.10 -21.62 -12.78
N LEU A 318 6.27 -20.68 -13.25
CA LEU A 318 4.81 -20.72 -13.06
C LEU A 318 4.20 -21.98 -13.70
N ARG A 319 4.70 -22.42 -14.86
CA ARG A 319 4.18 -23.62 -15.54
C ARG A 319 4.74 -24.92 -14.98
N LYS A 320 6.01 -24.91 -14.56
CA LYS A 320 6.70 -26.14 -14.13
C LYS A 320 6.50 -26.46 -12.65
N TYR A 321 6.50 -25.44 -11.78
CA TYR A 321 6.72 -25.61 -10.35
C TYR A 321 5.60 -25.08 -9.47
N ALA A 322 4.62 -24.36 -10.04
CA ALA A 322 3.49 -23.83 -9.30
C ALA A 322 2.28 -24.79 -9.29
N PRO A 323 1.36 -24.66 -8.32
CA PRO A 323 0.11 -25.42 -8.30
C PRO A 323 -0.72 -25.26 -9.57
N PRO A 324 -1.48 -26.30 -9.99
CA PRO A 324 -2.43 -26.19 -11.08
C PRO A 324 -3.41 -25.04 -10.84
N GLY A 325 -3.59 -24.18 -11.85
CA GLY A 325 -4.45 -23.00 -11.75
C GLY A 325 -3.74 -21.72 -11.31
N ALA A 326 -2.47 -21.77 -10.90
CA ALA A 326 -1.70 -20.57 -10.52
C ALA A 326 -1.73 -19.48 -11.60
N ALA A 327 -1.61 -19.85 -12.87
CA ALA A 327 -1.70 -18.93 -14.00
C ALA A 327 -3.08 -18.27 -14.19
N SER A 328 -4.12 -18.73 -13.50
CA SER A 328 -5.45 -18.14 -13.52
C SER A 328 -5.76 -17.28 -12.29
N TYR A 329 -4.83 -17.18 -11.35
CA TYR A 329 -4.96 -16.36 -10.15
C TYR A 329 -4.43 -14.95 -10.40
N ASP A 330 -5.05 -13.97 -9.75
CA ASP A 330 -4.46 -12.67 -9.44
C ASP A 330 -3.83 -12.71 -8.04
N PHE A 331 -3.27 -11.58 -7.59
CA PHE A 331 -2.72 -11.39 -6.26
C PHE A 331 -3.65 -11.87 -5.14
N TYR A 332 -4.92 -11.43 -5.16
CA TYR A 332 -5.91 -11.73 -4.12
C TYR A 332 -6.31 -13.22 -4.07
N GLN A 333 -6.20 -13.93 -5.20
CA GLN A 333 -6.43 -15.37 -5.27
C GLN A 333 -5.18 -16.19 -4.91
N SER A 334 -3.99 -15.67 -5.19
CA SER A 334 -2.73 -16.36 -4.94
C SER A 334 -2.40 -16.49 -3.45
N LEU A 335 -2.67 -15.44 -2.67
CA LEU A 335 -2.37 -15.40 -1.23
C LEU A 335 -3.13 -16.47 -0.42
N PRO A 336 -4.47 -16.59 -0.55
CA PRO A 336 -5.20 -17.69 0.08
C PRO A 336 -4.76 -19.07 -0.41
N ALA A 337 -4.33 -19.22 -1.66
CA ALA A 337 -3.86 -20.51 -2.17
C ALA A 337 -2.60 -20.99 -1.44
N LEU A 338 -1.69 -20.08 -1.08
CA LEU A 338 -0.48 -20.41 -0.31
C LEU A 338 -0.79 -20.89 1.11
N SER A 339 -1.87 -20.40 1.71
CA SER A 339 -2.28 -20.81 3.06
C SER A 339 -2.63 -22.30 3.16
N GLN A 340 -2.83 -22.98 2.03
CA GLN A 340 -2.99 -24.44 1.97
C GLN A 340 -1.73 -25.19 2.43
N GLY A 341 -0.57 -24.53 2.46
CA GLY A 341 0.66 -25.12 2.99
C GLY A 341 1.18 -26.26 2.11
N ASN A 342 1.03 -26.17 0.80
CA ASN A 342 1.54 -27.15 -0.16
C ASN A 342 2.61 -26.58 -1.11
N VAL A 343 3.11 -25.37 -0.86
CA VAL A 343 4.18 -24.73 -1.63
C VAL A 343 5.43 -24.60 -0.77
N ALA A 344 6.59 -24.95 -1.31
CA ALA A 344 7.86 -24.94 -0.59
C ALA A 344 8.45 -23.54 -0.40
N GLN A 345 8.34 -22.68 -1.42
CA GLN A 345 8.91 -21.33 -1.43
C GLN A 345 8.16 -20.40 -2.40
N GLN A 346 8.28 -19.10 -2.15
CA GLN A 346 7.77 -18.02 -2.99
C GLN A 346 8.66 -16.78 -2.82
N ILE A 347 8.68 -15.94 -3.85
CA ILE A 347 9.15 -14.55 -3.73
C ILE A 347 7.94 -13.65 -3.74
#